data_AF-A0A956X1J7-F1
#
_entry.id   AF-A0A956X1J7-F1
#
_cell.length_a   1.000
_cell.length_b   1.000
_cell.length_c   1.000
_cell.angle_alpha   90.00
_cell.angle_beta   90.00
_cell.angle_gamma   90.00
#
_symmetry.space_group_name_H-M   'P 1'
#
loop_
_entity.id
_entity.type
_entity.pdbx_description
1 polymer ?
#
loop_
_entity_poly.entity_id
_entity_poly.type
_entity_poly.pdbx_seq_one_letter_code
_entity_poly.pdbx_strand_id
1 'polypeptide(L)'
;MTISPGRVVGLAGALLLVVLVAGGVLISAGMFDLPLNGMSWRERPLPAQTIPAGNYSLTWIDESLPDTNYTLRLTAVHQSGEPDVGYGLIVGDKARSMDVLVSPLGYVTVRVGETAVVPWQPWPHVRTGAEANEIWLNMGGVEGNGRASVRINRELLWVGEVGALAGQVGLLGESYGGGETAVVGWERLAIRD
;
A
#
# COMPACT_ATOMS: atom_id res chain seq x y z
N MET A 1 -1.00 5.20 57.94
CA MET A 1 -1.46 5.95 56.76
C MET A 1 -2.31 4.99 55.92
N THR A 2 -3.62 4.97 56.16
CA THR A 2 -4.57 4.03 55.54
C THR A 2 -4.99 4.57 54.18
N ILE A 3 -4.61 3.88 53.11
CA ILE A 3 -5.03 4.22 51.73
C ILE A 3 -6.52 3.86 51.63
N SER A 4 -7.38 4.83 51.31
CA SER A 4 -8.80 4.56 51.17
C SER A 4 -9.05 3.66 49.95
N PRO A 5 -9.92 2.64 50.04
CA PRO A 5 -10.18 1.70 48.95
C PRO A 5 -10.64 2.38 47.66
N GLY A 6 -11.32 3.54 47.75
CA GLY A 6 -11.72 4.34 46.59
C GLY A 6 -10.55 4.94 45.80
N ARG A 7 -9.42 5.25 46.46
CA ARG A 7 -8.20 5.72 45.78
C ARG A 7 -7.51 4.61 44.99
N VAL A 8 -7.54 3.39 45.51
CA VAL A 8 -6.94 2.22 44.85
C VAL A 8 -7.73 1.84 43.59
N VAL A 9 -9.07 1.86 43.67
CA VAL A 9 -9.94 1.59 42.51
C VAL A 9 -9.78 2.68 41.44
N GLY A 10 -9.70 3.96 41.84
CA GLY A 10 -9.47 5.06 40.91
C GLY A 10 -8.12 4.98 40.19
N LEU A 11 -7.06 4.60 40.91
CA LEU A 11 -5.72 4.45 40.33
C LEU A 11 -5.65 3.25 39.37
N ALA A 12 -6.26 2.12 39.74
CA ALA A 12 -6.34 0.94 38.89
C ALA A 12 -7.12 1.20 37.60
N GLY A 13 -8.25 1.93 37.69
CA GLY A 13 -9.04 2.33 36.53
C GLY A 13 -8.27 3.27 35.59
N ALA A 14 -7.55 4.25 36.13
CA ALA A 14 -6.71 5.14 35.33
C ALA A 14 -5.57 4.39 34.62
N LEU A 15 -4.92 3.45 35.30
CA LEU A 15 -3.88 2.60 34.72
C LEU A 15 -4.42 1.72 33.59
N LEU A 16 -5.60 1.12 33.77
CA LEU A 16 -6.24 0.32 32.74
C LEU A 16 -6.55 1.16 31.49
N LEU A 17 -7.05 2.39 31.69
CA LEU A 17 -7.33 3.31 30.58
C LEU A 17 -6.06 3.66 29.80
N VAL A 18 -4.95 3.95 30.50
CA VAL A 18 -3.67 4.24 29.86
C VAL A 18 -3.18 3.04 29.03
N VAL A 19 -3.29 1.83 29.56
CA VAL A 19 -2.90 0.60 28.83
C VAL A 19 -3.76 0.40 27.59
N LEU A 20 -5.08 0.62 27.67
CA LEU A 20 -5.98 0.48 26.53
C LEU A 20 -5.69 1.52 25.44
N VAL A 21 -5.48 2.79 25.82
CA VAL A 21 -5.13 3.85 24.87
C VAL A 21 -3.77 3.58 24.22
N ALA A 22 -2.77 3.22 25.02
CA ALA A 22 -1.46 2.86 24.48
C ALA A 22 -1.55 1.66 23.54
N GLY A 23 -2.27 0.60 23.92
CA GLY A 23 -2.52 -0.57 23.07
C GLY A 23 -3.18 -0.20 21.74
N GLY A 24 -4.22 0.64 21.77
CA GLY A 24 -4.88 1.15 20.56
C GLY A 24 -3.95 1.94 19.65
N VAL A 25 -3.13 2.84 20.23
CA VAL A 25 -2.12 3.59 19.47
C VAL A 25 -1.10 2.66 18.84
N LEU A 26 -0.57 1.67 19.58
CA LEU A 26 0.39 0.71 19.05
C LEU A 26 -0.17 -0.17 17.92
N ILE A 27 -1.43 -0.60 18.05
CA ILE A 27 -2.14 -1.34 16.99
C ILE A 27 -2.32 -0.45 15.76
N SER A 28 -2.81 0.79 15.92
CA SER A 28 -2.98 1.73 14.80
C SER A 28 -1.65 2.11 14.13
N ALA A 29 -0.55 2.14 14.89
CA ALA A 29 0.79 2.36 14.37
C ALA A 29 1.33 1.14 13.59
N GLY A 30 0.70 -0.03 13.70
CA GLY A 30 1.16 -1.27 13.07
C GLY A 30 2.34 -1.91 13.80
N MET A 31 2.55 -1.58 15.08
CA MET A 31 3.64 -2.16 15.88
C MET A 31 3.50 -3.68 16.04
N PHE A 32 2.28 -4.20 15.89
CA PHE A 32 1.97 -5.63 15.97
C PHE A 32 1.81 -6.31 14.61
N ASP A 33 2.17 -5.66 13.50
CA ASP A 33 2.50 -6.37 12.25
C ASP A 33 3.84 -7.09 12.43
N LEU A 34 3.90 -7.99 13.41
CA LEU A 34 5.07 -8.78 13.73
C LEU A 34 5.37 -9.68 12.53
N PRO A 35 6.64 -9.71 12.06
CA PRO A 35 7.02 -10.63 11.01
C PRO A 35 6.76 -12.05 11.51
N LEU A 36 5.89 -12.79 10.82
CA LEU A 36 5.86 -14.23 10.92
C LEU A 36 7.29 -14.68 10.55
N ASN A 37 8.03 -15.28 11.48
CA ASN A 37 9.30 -15.97 11.21
C ASN A 37 10.50 -15.14 10.70
N GLY A 38 10.92 -14.08 11.40
CA GLY A 38 12.26 -13.50 11.20
C GLY A 38 12.55 -12.91 9.80
N MET A 39 11.52 -12.78 8.95
CA MET A 39 11.60 -12.17 7.63
C MET A 39 11.71 -10.65 7.78
N SER A 40 12.87 -10.09 7.41
CA SER A 40 13.13 -8.65 7.45
C SER A 40 12.66 -7.97 6.17
N TRP A 41 12.04 -6.80 6.30
CA TRP A 41 11.78 -5.94 5.15
C TRP A 41 13.09 -5.47 4.52
N ARG A 42 13.20 -5.62 3.20
CA ARG A 42 14.19 -4.89 2.39
C ARG A 42 13.53 -3.60 1.92
N GLU A 43 13.98 -2.46 2.44
CA GLU A 43 13.44 -1.15 2.10
C GLU A 43 14.34 -0.41 1.11
N ARG A 44 13.72 0.29 0.17
CA ARG A 44 14.38 1.13 -0.83
C ARG A 44 13.66 2.48 -0.89
N PRO A 45 14.36 3.61 -0.64
CA PRO A 45 13.81 4.92 -0.93
C PRO A 45 13.67 5.08 -2.45
N LEU A 46 12.60 5.75 -2.88
CA LEU A 46 12.38 6.00 -4.31
C LEU A 46 12.40 7.53 -4.57
N PRO A 47 12.81 7.95 -5.78
CA PRO A 47 12.77 9.36 -6.15
C PRO A 47 11.34 9.78 -6.49
N ALA A 48 11.02 11.07 -6.34
CA ALA A 48 9.81 11.63 -6.93
C ALA A 48 9.85 11.54 -8.47
N GLN A 49 8.69 11.38 -9.10
CA GLN A 49 8.56 11.32 -10.55
C GLN A 49 7.45 12.22 -11.03
N THR A 50 7.60 12.68 -12.27
CA THR A 50 6.57 13.42 -12.99
C THR A 50 5.70 12.45 -13.80
N ILE A 51 4.40 12.74 -13.84
CA ILE A 51 3.43 12.05 -14.70
C ILE A 51 2.93 13.10 -15.70
N PRO A 52 3.33 13.01 -16.98
CA PRO A 52 2.93 14.00 -17.98
C PRO A 52 1.41 14.04 -18.16
N ALA A 53 0.87 15.24 -18.39
CA ALA A 53 -0.55 15.45 -18.66
C ALA A 53 -1.05 14.56 -19.81
N GLY A 54 -2.21 13.93 -19.62
CA GLY A 54 -2.86 13.06 -20.59
C GLY A 54 -2.05 11.81 -21.01
N ASN A 55 -1.03 11.43 -20.25
CA ASN A 55 -0.16 10.30 -20.57
C ASN A 55 0.06 9.39 -19.35
N TYR A 56 0.75 8.28 -19.56
CA TYR A 56 1.20 7.39 -18.50
C TYR A 56 2.73 7.42 -18.35
N SER A 57 3.20 7.06 -17.17
CA SER A 57 4.61 6.91 -16.82
C SER A 57 4.80 5.53 -16.21
N LEU A 58 5.77 4.77 -16.73
CA LEU A 58 6.14 3.45 -16.21
C LEU A 58 7.64 3.41 -15.98
N THR A 59 8.05 3.21 -14.73
CA THR A 59 9.46 2.99 -14.37
C THR A 59 9.62 1.64 -13.72
N TRP A 60 10.31 0.72 -14.39
CA TRP A 60 10.72 -0.55 -13.77
C TRP A 60 11.84 -0.30 -12.76
N ILE A 61 11.70 -0.92 -11.60
CA ILE A 61 12.71 -0.93 -10.56
C ILE A 61 13.59 -2.15 -10.79
N ASP A 62 14.90 -1.98 -10.68
CA ASP A 62 15.86 -3.08 -10.68
C ASP A 62 15.74 -3.88 -9.37
N GLU A 63 14.65 -4.62 -9.27
CA GLU A 63 14.23 -5.50 -8.18
C GLU A 63 13.38 -6.61 -8.80
N SER A 64 13.91 -7.83 -8.80
CA SER A 64 13.18 -9.01 -9.27
C SER A 64 12.16 -9.45 -8.23
N LEU A 65 11.01 -9.93 -8.70
CA LEU A 65 10.03 -10.55 -7.84
C LEU A 65 10.58 -11.88 -7.28
N PRO A 66 10.43 -12.16 -5.98
CA PRO A 66 10.78 -13.45 -5.40
C PRO A 66 9.99 -14.59 -6.06
N ASP A 67 10.62 -15.75 -6.20
CA ASP A 67 9.97 -16.97 -6.69
C ASP A 67 9.01 -17.60 -5.64
N THR A 68 9.06 -17.12 -4.40
CA THR A 68 8.23 -17.56 -3.27
C THR A 68 7.08 -16.60 -3.00
N ASN A 69 6.30 -16.86 -1.95
CA ASN A 69 5.34 -15.87 -1.44
C ASN A 69 6.08 -14.58 -1.08
N TYR A 70 5.48 -13.43 -1.38
CA TYR A 70 6.07 -12.15 -1.02
C TYR A 70 5.01 -11.10 -0.69
N THR A 71 5.43 -10.06 0.02
CA THR A 71 4.68 -8.85 0.28
C THR A 71 5.46 -7.66 -0.27
N LEU A 72 4.80 -6.85 -1.08
CA LEU A 72 5.25 -5.52 -1.46
C LEU A 72 4.45 -4.48 -0.69
N ARG A 73 5.15 -3.44 -0.25
CA ARG A 73 4.56 -2.24 0.33
C ARG A 73 5.14 -1.01 -0.34
N LEU A 74 4.31 -0.28 -1.06
CA LEU A 74 4.66 1.00 -1.64
C LEU A 74 4.04 2.13 -0.81
N THR A 75 4.83 3.14 -0.46
CA THR A 75 4.34 4.41 0.10
C THR A 75 4.50 5.50 -0.95
N ALA A 76 3.41 6.15 -1.32
CA ALA A 76 3.39 7.16 -2.37
C ALA A 76 2.43 8.32 -2.06
N VAL A 77 2.81 9.53 -2.44
CA VAL A 77 2.05 10.76 -2.19
C VAL A 77 1.98 11.63 -3.43
N HIS A 78 0.80 12.18 -3.72
CA HIS A 78 0.67 13.25 -4.70
C HIS A 78 1.23 14.55 -4.10
N GLN A 79 2.25 15.13 -4.72
CA GLN A 79 2.92 16.33 -4.21
C GLN A 79 2.35 17.62 -4.81
N SER A 80 2.07 17.64 -6.12
CA SER A 80 1.59 18.82 -6.84
C SER A 80 1.10 18.49 -8.25
N GLY A 81 0.34 19.41 -8.87
CA GLY A 81 -0.14 19.31 -10.24
C GLY A 81 -1.57 18.79 -10.34
N GLU A 82 -1.89 18.14 -11.46
CA GLU A 82 -3.22 17.60 -11.77
C GLU A 82 -3.66 16.52 -10.77
N PRO A 83 -4.76 16.70 -10.02
CA PRO A 83 -5.27 15.70 -9.10
C PRO A 83 -5.98 14.52 -9.79
N ASP A 84 -6.43 14.66 -11.05
CA ASP A 84 -7.01 13.55 -11.82
C ASP A 84 -5.90 12.63 -12.41
N VAL A 85 -5.16 12.03 -11.48
CA VAL A 85 -4.02 11.16 -11.71
C VAL A 85 -4.16 9.89 -10.87
N GLY A 86 -3.86 8.74 -11.47
CA GLY A 86 -3.66 7.47 -10.80
C GLY A 86 -2.16 7.21 -10.61
N TYR A 87 -1.76 6.72 -9.45
CA TYR A 87 -0.38 6.34 -9.18
C TYR A 87 -0.31 5.13 -8.24
N GLY A 88 0.65 4.23 -8.48
CA GLY A 88 0.85 3.06 -7.63
C GLY A 88 1.90 2.10 -8.16
N LEU A 89 1.67 0.80 -7.92
CA LEU A 89 2.60 -0.27 -8.26
C LEU A 89 2.08 -1.09 -9.43
N ILE A 90 2.99 -1.57 -10.26
CA ILE A 90 2.77 -2.66 -11.21
C ILE A 90 3.78 -3.77 -10.91
N VAL A 91 3.38 -5.01 -11.05
CA VAL A 91 4.24 -6.18 -10.92
C VAL A 91 4.02 -7.12 -12.09
N GLY A 92 5.07 -7.87 -12.44
CA GLY A 92 5.00 -8.91 -13.44
C GLY A 92 5.91 -8.63 -14.63
N ASP A 93 5.48 -9.10 -15.80
CA ASP A 93 6.15 -8.89 -17.08
C ASP A 93 5.12 -8.50 -18.17
N LYS A 94 5.56 -8.50 -19.44
CA LYS A 94 4.70 -8.15 -20.58
C LYS A 94 3.61 -9.19 -20.86
N ALA A 95 3.81 -10.45 -20.45
CA ALA A 95 2.85 -11.52 -20.68
C ALA A 95 1.80 -11.56 -19.58
N ARG A 96 2.19 -11.24 -18.33
CA ARG A 96 1.28 -11.19 -17.20
C ARG A 96 1.71 -10.12 -16.20
N SER A 97 0.83 -9.16 -16.00
CA SER A 97 1.02 -8.10 -15.02
C SER A 97 -0.18 -7.98 -14.08
N MET A 98 0.06 -7.33 -12.95
CA MET A 98 -0.98 -6.83 -12.07
C MET A 98 -0.58 -5.44 -11.60
N ASP A 99 -1.52 -4.50 -11.61
CA ASP A 99 -1.28 -3.16 -11.09
C ASP A 99 -2.38 -2.71 -10.13
N VAL A 100 -1.97 -1.87 -9.19
CA VAL A 100 -2.82 -1.25 -8.17
C VAL A 100 -2.49 0.22 -8.14
N LEU A 101 -3.47 1.06 -8.46
CA LEU A 101 -3.32 2.50 -8.50
C LEU A 101 -4.32 3.16 -7.55
N VAL A 102 -3.88 4.24 -6.91
CA VAL A 102 -4.73 5.15 -6.13
C VAL A 102 -4.70 6.54 -6.75
N SER A 103 -5.71 7.35 -6.46
CA SER A 103 -5.79 8.75 -6.89
C SER A 103 -5.90 9.67 -5.68
N PRO A 104 -5.34 10.90 -5.74
CA PRO A 104 -5.50 11.86 -4.65
C PRO A 104 -6.95 12.36 -4.52
N LEU A 105 -7.84 11.97 -5.43
CA LEU A 105 -9.29 12.19 -5.35
C LEU A 105 -10.02 11.12 -4.50
N GLY A 106 -9.33 10.13 -3.95
CA GLY A 106 -9.94 9.09 -3.10
C GLY A 106 -10.41 7.85 -3.89
N TYR A 107 -9.90 7.64 -5.09
CA TYR A 107 -10.25 6.51 -5.95
C TYR A 107 -9.16 5.45 -5.95
N VAL A 108 -9.55 4.21 -6.25
CA VAL A 108 -8.64 3.06 -6.42
C VAL A 108 -9.05 2.19 -7.59
N THR A 109 -8.08 1.52 -8.22
CA THR A 109 -8.29 0.46 -9.21
C THR A 109 -7.31 -0.69 -8.98
N VAL A 110 -7.71 -1.88 -9.39
CA VAL A 110 -6.85 -3.07 -9.47
C VAL A 110 -7.07 -3.73 -10.82
N ARG A 111 -5.98 -3.93 -11.57
CA ARG A 111 -6.00 -4.62 -12.86
C ARG A 111 -5.12 -5.85 -12.85
N VAL A 112 -5.54 -6.87 -13.57
CA VAL A 112 -4.79 -8.10 -13.86
C VAL A 112 -4.73 -8.23 -15.38
N GLY A 113 -3.53 -8.06 -15.94
CA GLY A 113 -3.35 -7.75 -17.36
C GLY A 113 -4.18 -6.52 -17.73
N GLU A 114 -4.99 -6.63 -18.78
CA GLU A 114 -5.88 -5.54 -19.23
C GLU A 114 -7.23 -5.51 -18.50
N THR A 115 -7.50 -6.48 -17.63
CA THR A 115 -8.82 -6.62 -16.98
C THR A 115 -8.84 -5.89 -15.64
N ALA A 116 -9.74 -4.91 -15.49
CA ALA A 116 -10.03 -4.30 -14.20
C ALA A 116 -10.86 -5.25 -13.33
N VAL A 117 -10.20 -5.90 -12.36
CA VAL A 117 -10.86 -6.74 -11.34
C VAL A 117 -11.48 -5.88 -10.23
N VAL A 118 -10.95 -4.67 -10.05
CA VAL A 118 -11.60 -3.57 -9.33
C VAL A 118 -11.52 -2.35 -10.26
N PRO A 119 -12.63 -1.91 -10.89
CA PRO A 119 -12.61 -0.70 -11.70
C PRO A 119 -12.36 0.53 -10.83
N TRP A 120 -11.97 1.65 -11.46
CA TRP A 120 -11.86 2.93 -10.76
C TRP A 120 -13.15 3.25 -10.00
N GLN A 121 -13.04 3.30 -8.68
CA GLN A 121 -14.16 3.61 -7.80
C GLN A 121 -13.67 4.32 -6.52
N PRO A 122 -14.53 5.10 -5.87
CA PRO A 122 -14.20 5.67 -4.56
C PRO A 122 -13.90 4.56 -3.55
N TRP A 123 -12.90 4.77 -2.70
CA TRP A 123 -12.60 3.87 -1.59
C TRP A 123 -12.32 4.67 -0.31
N PRO A 124 -13.06 4.44 0.79
CA PRO A 124 -12.98 5.28 2.00
C PRO A 124 -11.61 5.36 2.64
N HIS A 125 -10.73 4.39 2.34
CA HIS A 125 -9.41 4.31 2.92
C HIS A 125 -8.32 4.89 2.04
N VAL A 126 -8.61 5.39 0.83
CA VAL A 126 -7.64 6.19 0.07
C VAL A 126 -7.61 7.59 0.67
N ARG A 127 -6.42 8.03 1.09
CA ARG A 127 -6.21 9.39 1.59
C ARG A 127 -6.15 10.37 0.42
N THR A 128 -6.84 11.50 0.56
CA THR A 128 -6.98 12.51 -0.49
C THR A 128 -5.89 13.58 -0.41
N GLY A 129 -5.64 14.28 -1.52
CA GLY A 129 -4.72 15.42 -1.56
C GLY A 129 -3.26 15.02 -1.38
N ALA A 130 -2.57 15.67 -0.44
CA ALA A 130 -1.12 15.52 -0.21
C ALA A 130 -0.77 14.54 0.92
N GLU A 131 -1.71 13.67 1.31
CA GLU A 131 -1.44 12.62 2.29
C GLU A 131 -0.89 11.35 1.62
N ALA A 132 0.14 10.75 2.22
CA ALA A 132 0.74 9.53 1.69
C ALA A 132 -0.20 8.33 1.81
N ASN A 133 -0.32 7.56 0.74
CA ASN A 133 -1.03 6.29 0.69
C ASN A 133 -0.05 5.11 0.73
N GLU A 134 -0.41 4.07 1.48
CA GLU A 134 0.28 2.77 1.45
C GLU A 134 -0.50 1.79 0.57
N ILE A 135 0.17 1.20 -0.41
CA ILE A 135 -0.36 0.10 -1.21
C ILE A 135 0.37 -1.18 -0.82
N TRP A 136 -0.37 -2.19 -0.39
CA TRP A 136 0.17 -3.49 -0.02
C TRP A 136 -0.31 -4.55 -0.99
N LEU A 137 0.63 -5.28 -1.60
CA LEU A 137 0.35 -6.43 -2.43
C LEU A 137 0.97 -7.67 -1.79
N ASN A 138 0.15 -8.63 -1.40
CA ASN A 138 0.62 -9.92 -0.91
C ASN A 138 0.36 -10.96 -1.98
N MET A 139 1.42 -11.63 -2.39
CA MET A 139 1.40 -12.72 -3.34
C MET A 139 1.66 -14.01 -2.58
N GLY A 140 0.74 -14.96 -2.71
CA GLY A 140 0.86 -16.27 -2.09
C GLY A 140 0.34 -17.36 -3.01
N GLY A 141 0.86 -18.58 -2.90
CA GLY A 141 0.37 -19.71 -3.68
C GLY A 141 1.43 -20.79 -3.86
N VAL A 142 1.01 -21.91 -4.44
CA VAL A 142 1.92 -22.98 -4.87
C VAL A 142 2.06 -22.86 -6.40
N GLU A 143 3.23 -23.16 -6.94
CA GLU A 143 3.58 -23.06 -8.37
C GLU A 143 2.37 -23.27 -9.31
N GLY A 144 2.02 -22.21 -10.07
CA GLY A 144 0.90 -22.22 -11.02
C GLY A 144 -0.41 -21.58 -10.53
N ASN A 145 -0.67 -21.53 -9.22
CA ASN A 145 -1.90 -20.98 -8.62
C ASN A 145 -1.60 -19.81 -7.67
N GLY A 146 -1.07 -18.72 -8.24
CA GLY A 146 -0.80 -17.50 -7.49
C GLY A 146 -2.09 -16.77 -7.14
N ARG A 147 -2.28 -16.53 -5.84
CA ARG A 147 -3.35 -15.73 -5.26
C ARG A 147 -2.77 -14.42 -4.72
N ALA A 148 -3.41 -13.33 -5.09
CA ALA A 148 -3.06 -12.00 -4.65
C ALA A 148 -4.06 -11.48 -3.61
N SER A 149 -3.57 -10.65 -2.69
CA SER A 149 -4.41 -9.77 -1.88
C SER A 149 -3.87 -8.35 -1.89
N VAL A 150 -4.77 -7.39 -2.06
CA VAL A 150 -4.48 -5.96 -2.11
C VAL A 150 -5.05 -5.29 -0.89
N ARG A 151 -4.24 -4.47 -0.23
CA ARG A 151 -4.69 -3.56 0.84
C ARG A 151 -4.28 -2.13 0.52
N ILE A 152 -5.14 -1.19 0.88
CA ILE A 152 -4.86 0.25 0.81
C ILE A 152 -4.88 0.77 2.24
N ASN A 153 -3.79 1.43 2.67
CA ASN A 153 -3.64 1.92 4.05
C ASN A 153 -3.99 0.84 5.08
N ARG A 154 -3.49 -0.37 4.84
CA ARG A 154 -3.67 -1.60 5.65
C ARG A 154 -5.08 -2.20 5.64
N GLU A 155 -6.04 -1.60 4.94
CA GLU A 155 -7.40 -2.12 4.81
C GLU A 155 -7.56 -2.99 3.57
N LEU A 156 -8.20 -4.16 3.73
CA LEU A 156 -8.36 -5.13 2.64
C LEU A 156 -9.30 -4.59 1.56
N LEU A 157 -8.78 -4.46 0.35
CA LEU A 157 -9.55 -4.05 -0.83
C LEU A 157 -10.02 -5.25 -1.64
N TRP A 158 -9.12 -6.18 -1.95
CA TRP A 158 -9.39 -7.25 -2.90
C TRP A 158 -8.55 -8.50 -2.64
N VAL A 159 -9.09 -9.66 -2.99
CA VAL A 159 -8.40 -10.95 -2.99
C VAL A 159 -8.86 -11.76 -4.20
N GLY A 160 -7.93 -12.34 -4.96
CA GLY A 160 -8.28 -13.21 -6.08
C GLY A 160 -7.09 -13.95 -6.67
N GLU A 161 -7.40 -14.86 -7.59
CA GLU A 161 -6.41 -15.63 -8.33
C GLU A 161 -5.85 -14.78 -9.48
N VAL A 162 -4.52 -14.70 -9.58
CA VAL A 162 -3.80 -13.98 -10.64
C VAL A 162 -2.80 -14.88 -11.37
N GLY A 163 -2.63 -16.13 -10.92
CA GLY A 163 -1.58 -17.02 -11.37
C GLY A 163 -0.20 -16.59 -10.86
N ALA A 164 0.84 -17.36 -11.19
CA ALA A 164 2.20 -16.94 -10.88
C ALA A 164 2.53 -15.66 -11.66
N LEU A 165 3.10 -14.66 -10.96
CA LEU A 165 3.68 -13.45 -11.52
C LEU A 165 5.20 -13.56 -11.39
N ALA A 166 5.91 -13.41 -12.50
CA ALA A 166 7.37 -13.33 -12.54
C ALA A 166 7.77 -11.98 -13.14
N GLY A 167 9.02 -11.59 -13.00
CA GLY A 167 9.53 -10.34 -13.56
C GLY A 167 9.88 -9.33 -12.49
N GLN A 168 9.44 -8.08 -12.66
CA GLN A 168 9.93 -6.95 -11.88
C GLN A 168 8.80 -6.19 -11.19
N VAL A 169 9.18 -5.35 -10.22
CA VAL A 169 8.32 -4.31 -9.66
C VAL A 169 8.50 -3.03 -10.48
N GLY A 170 7.41 -2.34 -10.78
CA GLY A 170 7.40 -1.05 -11.44
C GLY A 170 6.55 -0.03 -10.70
N LEU A 171 6.86 1.24 -10.95
CA LEU A 171 6.05 2.39 -10.56
C LEU A 171 5.23 2.81 -11.77
N LEU A 172 3.92 2.89 -11.61
CA LEU A 172 2.99 3.23 -12.68
C LEU A 172 2.21 4.49 -12.28
N GLY A 173 2.18 5.46 -13.19
CA GLY A 173 1.37 6.66 -13.10
C GLY A 173 0.54 6.85 -14.36
N GLU A 174 -0.70 7.30 -14.23
CA GLU A 174 -1.63 7.57 -15.33
C GLU A 174 -2.32 8.90 -15.10
N SER A 175 -2.18 9.86 -16.02
CA SER A 175 -2.90 11.14 -15.99
C SER A 175 -4.14 11.04 -16.87
N TYR A 176 -5.31 11.36 -16.29
CA TYR A 176 -6.57 11.44 -17.03
C TYR A 176 -6.94 12.88 -17.38
N GLY A 177 -6.45 13.85 -16.59
CA GLY A 177 -6.50 15.26 -16.91
C GLY A 177 -5.52 15.66 -18.03
N GLY A 178 -5.87 16.69 -18.79
CA GLY A 178 -5.05 17.25 -19.87
C GLY A 178 -4.39 18.58 -19.55
N GLY A 179 -4.55 19.09 -18.32
CA GLY A 179 -4.18 20.46 -17.95
C GLY A 179 -2.73 20.63 -17.51
N GLU A 180 -2.25 19.76 -16.60
CA GLU A 180 -0.97 19.95 -15.92
C GLU A 180 -0.24 18.63 -15.66
N THR A 181 1.09 18.69 -15.57
CA THR A 181 1.93 17.56 -15.16
C THR A 181 1.81 17.35 -13.66
N ALA A 182 1.50 16.12 -13.24
CA ALA A 182 1.48 15.75 -11.82
C ALA A 182 2.88 15.36 -11.33
N VAL A 183 3.14 15.57 -10.04
CA VAL A 183 4.36 15.12 -9.34
C VAL A 183 3.96 14.17 -8.24
N VAL A 184 4.49 12.95 -8.27
CA VAL A 184 4.27 11.92 -7.26
C VAL A 184 5.58 11.63 -6.55
N GLY A 185 5.55 11.75 -5.22
CA GLY A 185 6.62 11.29 -4.34
C GLY A 185 6.45 9.81 -4.05
N TRP A 186 7.25 8.96 -4.68
CA TRP A 186 7.36 7.55 -4.30
C TRP A 186 8.30 7.48 -3.11
N GLU A 187 7.79 7.51 -1.89
CA GLU A 187 8.65 7.66 -0.71
C GLU A 187 9.49 6.41 -0.46
N ARG A 188 8.87 5.24 -0.59
CA ARG A 188 9.49 3.97 -0.21
C ARG A 188 8.82 2.78 -0.90
N LEU A 189 9.64 1.84 -1.35
CA LEU A 189 9.24 0.46 -1.63
C LEU A 189 9.87 -0.45 -0.58
N ALA A 190 9.06 -1.34 0.00
CA ALA A 190 9.54 -2.40 0.86
C ALA A 190 9.09 -3.75 0.30
N ILE A 191 10.00 -4.73 0.27
CA ILE A 191 9.72 -6.11 -0.12
C ILE A 191 10.04 -7.05 1.03
N ARG A 192 9.21 -8.08 1.19
CA ARG A 192 9.38 -9.18 2.13
C ARG A 192 9.05 -10.48 1.43
N ASP A 193 9.94 -11.45 1.46
CA ASP A 193 9.83 -12.82 0.95
C ASP A 193 9.85 -13.85 2.09
#